data_AF-E4SKQ3-F1
#
_entry.id   AF-E4SKQ3-F1
#
_cell.length_a   1.000
_cell.length_b   1.000
_cell.length_c   1.000
_cell.angle_alpha   90.00
_cell.angle_beta   90.00
_cell.angle_gamma   90.00
#
_symmetry.space_group_name_H-M   'P 1'
#
loop_
_entity.id
_entity.type
_entity.pdbx_description
1 polymer ?
#
loop_
_entity_poly.entity_id
_entity_poly.type
_entity_poly.pdbx_seq_one_letter_code
_entity_poly.pdbx_strand_id
1 'polypeptide(L)'
;MLRPPKTMFQDTVILKKEVIDTDDPYGEKVVAETTEINNCRFTLRTVYSGTNNDRQVVSNASIVMMSTYTTPFIDFDPSYQGAKIVFNGREYTITTINRDIEPFSRKVYQYKLGVI
;
A
#
# COMPACT_ATOMS: atom_id res chain seq x y z
N MET A 1 -15.48 9.07 14.12
CA MET A 1 -14.18 8.48 14.48
C MET A 1 -13.16 9.62 14.55
N LEU A 2 -12.43 9.76 15.66
CA LEU A 2 -11.45 10.83 15.80
C LEU A 2 -10.28 10.57 14.86
N ARG A 3 -9.95 11.54 14.00
CA ARG A 3 -8.81 11.43 13.10
C ARG A 3 -7.52 11.84 13.82
N PRO A 4 -6.43 11.07 13.70
CA PRO A 4 -5.12 11.53 14.11
C PRO A 4 -4.71 12.81 13.35
N PRO A 5 -3.81 13.61 13.92
CA PRO A 5 -3.33 14.83 13.27
C PRO A 5 -2.55 14.51 11.99
N LYS A 6 -2.67 15.38 10.98
CA LYS A 6 -1.97 15.24 9.68
C LYS A 6 -0.45 15.09 9.84
N THR A 7 0.12 15.71 10.88
CA THR A 7 1.55 15.63 11.20
C THR A 7 2.06 14.21 11.48
N MET A 8 1.19 13.22 11.70
CA MET A 8 1.58 11.81 11.83
C MET A 8 1.80 11.10 10.48
N PHE A 9 1.50 11.77 9.35
CA PHE A 9 1.56 11.21 8.01
C PHE A 9 2.52 12.04 7.16
N GLN A 10 3.82 11.81 7.35
CA GLN A 10 4.90 12.58 6.71
C GLN A 10 5.59 11.79 5.60
N ASP A 11 5.26 10.51 5.44
CA ASP A 11 5.94 9.61 4.52
C ASP A 11 5.37 9.74 3.11
N THR A 12 6.24 9.49 2.14
CA THR A 12 5.92 9.43 0.71
C THR A 12 6.36 8.09 0.16
N VAL A 13 5.49 7.45 -0.61
CA VAL A 13 5.73 6.14 -1.21
C VAL A 13 5.43 6.17 -2.70
N ILE A 14 6.07 5.30 -3.49
CA ILE A 14 5.76 5.13 -4.91
C ILE A 14 5.04 3.81 -5.09
N LEU A 15 3.80 3.84 -5.57
CA LEU A 15 3.05 2.68 -6.00
C LEU A 15 3.44 2.32 -7.43
N LYS A 16 3.79 1.07 -7.68
CA LYS A 16 3.99 0.51 -9.02
C LYS A 16 2.94 -0.57 -9.26
N LYS A 17 2.07 -0.37 -10.23
CA LYS A 17 1.05 -1.35 -10.65
C LYS A 17 1.30 -1.75 -12.09
N GLU A 18 1.31 -3.05 -12.34
CA GLU A 18 1.36 -3.60 -13.68
C GLU A 18 -0.04 -3.51 -14.32
N VAL A 19 -0.11 -2.93 -15.51
CA VAL A 19 -1.33 -2.76 -16.30
C VAL A 19 -1.09 -3.34 -17.69
N ILE A 20 -2.08 -4.05 -18.22
CA ILE A 20 -2.04 -4.61 -19.58
C ILE A 20 -2.22 -3.46 -20.57
N ASP A 21 -1.26 -3.30 -21.48
CA ASP A 21 -1.34 -2.34 -22.56
C ASP A 21 -2.43 -2.79 -23.55
N THR A 22 -3.53 -2.04 -23.61
CA THR A 22 -4.69 -2.37 -24.45
C THR A 22 -4.49 -1.91 -25.90
N ASP A 23 -3.47 -1.09 -26.16
CA ASP A 23 -3.14 -0.59 -27.51
C ASP A 23 -2.18 -1.52 -28.27
N ASP A 24 -1.68 -2.59 -27.64
CA ASP A 24 -0.88 -3.61 -28.32
C ASP A 24 -1.79 -4.70 -28.93
N PRO A 25 -1.89 -4.81 -30.27
CA PRO A 25 -2.72 -5.82 -30.94
C PRO A 25 -2.28 -7.27 -30.66
N TYR A 26 -1.12 -7.47 -30.02
CA TYR A 26 -0.62 -8.77 -29.59
C TYR A 26 -0.81 -9.06 -28.10
N GLY A 27 -1.26 -8.09 -27.28
CA GLY A 27 -1.67 -8.31 -25.87
C GLY A 27 -0.55 -8.61 -24.86
N GLU A 28 0.72 -8.51 -25.23
CA GLU A 28 1.85 -9.02 -24.42
C GLU A 28 2.61 -7.95 -23.61
N LYS A 29 2.27 -6.66 -23.73
CA LYS A 29 3.00 -5.60 -23.00
C LYS A 29 2.33 -5.28 -21.68
N VAL A 30 3.05 -5.57 -20.59
CA VAL A 30 2.73 -5.11 -19.25
C VAL A 30 3.50 -3.81 -19.00
N VAL A 31 2.79 -2.70 -18.80
CA VAL A 31 3.37 -1.41 -18.46
C VAL A 31 3.22 -1.20 -16.95
N ALA A 32 4.30 -0.81 -16.29
CA ALA A 32 4.25 -0.44 -14.88
C ALA A 32 3.83 1.03 -14.74
N GLU A 33 2.60 1.28 -14.30
CA GLU A 33 2.15 2.60 -13.88
C GLU A 33 2.75 2.92 -12.51
N THR A 34 3.46 4.05 -12.43
CA THR A 34 4.05 4.56 -11.19
C THR A 34 3.32 5.77 -10.68
N THR A 35 2.85 5.71 -9.44
CA THR A 35 2.12 6.79 -8.78
C THR A 35 2.77 7.15 -7.46
N GLU A 36 3.21 8.39 -7.31
CA GLU A 36 3.73 8.91 -6.04
C GLU A 36 2.57 9.28 -5.11
N ILE A 37 2.57 8.71 -3.90
CA ILE A 37 1.55 8.90 -2.87
C ILE A 37 2.19 9.61 -1.67
N ASN A 38 1.74 10.82 -1.43
CA ASN A 38 2.20 11.72 -0.38
C ASN A 38 1.29 11.66 0.86
N ASN A 39 1.84 12.08 2.02
CA ASN A 39 1.15 12.12 3.31
C ASN A 39 0.55 10.76 3.72
N CYS A 40 1.39 9.74 3.74
CA CYS A 40 1.07 8.44 4.33
C CYS A 40 1.91 8.21 5.59
N ARG A 41 1.66 7.10 6.27
CA ARG A 41 2.49 6.64 7.39
C ARG A 41 2.98 5.23 7.09
N PHE A 42 4.29 5.09 6.91
CA PHE A 42 4.97 3.83 6.76
C PHE A 42 5.46 3.35 8.12
N THR A 43 5.26 2.08 8.46
CA THR A 43 5.75 1.52 9.72
C THR A 43 6.38 0.17 9.47
N LEU A 44 7.69 0.12 9.60
CA LEU A 44 8.49 -1.11 9.54
C LEU A 44 8.31 -1.93 10.81
N ARG A 45 8.13 -3.23 10.63
CA ARG A 45 8.12 -4.21 11.72
C ARG A 45 8.82 -5.49 11.25
N THR A 46 9.94 -5.79 11.87
CA THR A 46 10.57 -7.11 11.69
C THR A 46 9.67 -8.17 12.33
N VAL A 47 9.24 -9.15 11.55
CA VAL A 47 8.50 -10.31 12.04
C VAL A 47 9.32 -11.56 11.75
N TYR A 48 9.40 -12.45 12.72
CA TYR A 48 10.04 -13.74 12.52
C TYR A 48 8.96 -14.73 12.10
N SER A 49 9.14 -15.33 10.92
CA SER A 49 8.29 -16.38 10.38
C SER A 49 9.02 -17.71 10.52
N GLY A 50 8.35 -18.76 11.01
CA GLY A 50 8.93 -20.09 11.13
C GLY A 50 8.43 -20.85 12.36
N THR A 51 8.34 -22.16 12.24
CA THR A 51 8.08 -23.07 13.37
C THR A 51 9.40 -23.68 13.83
N ASN A 52 9.59 -23.79 15.15
CA ASN A 52 10.73 -24.44 15.78
C ASN A 52 12.09 -23.74 15.49
N ASN A 53 13.02 -24.39 14.78
CA ASN A 53 14.42 -23.95 14.57
C ASN A 53 14.66 -23.14 13.29
N ASP A 54 13.72 -23.11 12.34
CA ASP A 54 13.88 -22.41 11.06
C ASP A 54 13.15 -21.07 11.05
N ARG A 55 13.58 -20.15 11.92
CA ARG A 55 13.06 -18.78 11.92
C ARG A 55 13.71 -17.97 10.79
N GLN A 56 12.91 -17.63 9.79
CA GLN A 56 13.25 -16.65 8.76
C GLN A 56 12.86 -15.25 9.23
N VAL A 57 13.77 -14.29 9.05
CA VAL A 57 13.46 -12.87 9.22
C VAL A 57 12.63 -12.43 8.02
N VAL A 58 11.36 -12.10 8.26
CA VAL A 58 10.49 -11.48 7.25
C VAL A 58 10.32 -10.02 7.64
N SER A 59 10.79 -9.12 6.78
CA SER A 59 10.56 -7.69 7.00
C SER A 59 9.13 -7.37 6.59
N ASN A 60 8.24 -7.21 7.55
CA ASN A 60 6.90 -6.73 7.28
C ASN A 60 6.84 -5.22 7.47
N ALA A 61 5.97 -4.55 6.73
CA ALA A 61 5.62 -3.18 7.00
C ALA A 61 4.12 -2.98 6.83
N SER A 62 3.61 -1.93 7.45
CA SER A 62 2.25 -1.48 7.22
C SER A 62 2.25 -0.04 6.76
N ILE A 63 1.36 0.27 5.82
CA ILE A 63 1.16 1.62 5.30
C ILE A 63 -0.26 2.04 5.63
N VAL A 64 -0.40 3.18 6.28
CA VAL A 64 -1.71 3.79 6.54
C VAL A 64 -1.88 5.01 5.64
N MET A 65 -2.97 5.03 4.89
CA MET A 65 -3.36 6.10 3.98
C MET A 65 -4.74 6.62 4.39
N MET A 66 -4.82 7.89 4.77
CA MET A 66 -6.08 8.51 5.19
C MET A 66 -6.72 9.27 4.05
N SER A 67 -8.03 9.11 3.86
CA SER A 67 -8.79 9.79 2.79
C SER A 67 -8.73 11.31 2.85
N THR A 68 -8.47 11.86 4.03
CA THR A 68 -8.43 13.32 4.27
C THR A 68 -7.06 13.96 4.04
N TYR A 69 -5.97 13.20 4.08
CA TYR A 69 -4.61 13.76 4.05
C TYR A 69 -3.77 13.23 2.89
N THR A 70 -3.94 11.96 2.54
CA THR A 70 -3.12 11.28 1.54
C THR A 70 -3.43 11.79 0.14
N THR A 71 -2.41 12.01 -0.68
CA THR A 71 -2.56 12.62 -2.01
C THR A 71 -1.61 11.98 -3.02
N PRO A 72 -2.10 11.42 -4.14
CA PRO A 72 -3.50 11.16 -4.43
C PRO A 72 -4.06 10.09 -3.47
N PHE A 73 -5.36 10.17 -3.19
CA PHE A 73 -6.03 9.10 -2.43
C PHE A 73 -6.53 8.04 -3.41
N ILE A 74 -5.85 6.89 -3.41
CA ILE A 74 -6.15 5.75 -4.28
C ILE A 74 -7.24 4.88 -3.63
N ASP A 75 -8.24 4.48 -4.43
CA ASP A 75 -9.21 3.47 -4.01
C ASP A 75 -8.63 2.08 -4.29
N PHE A 76 -8.06 1.46 -3.26
CA PHE A 76 -7.43 0.14 -3.38
C PHE A 76 -8.51 -0.96 -3.44
N ASP A 77 -8.64 -1.57 -4.61
CA ASP A 77 -9.38 -2.81 -4.80
C ASP A 77 -8.44 -4.05 -4.74
N PRO A 78 -8.98 -5.29 -4.75
CA PRO A 78 -8.17 -6.51 -4.68
C PRO A 78 -7.11 -6.67 -5.79
N SER A 79 -7.24 -6.01 -6.95
CA SER A 79 -6.25 -6.08 -8.04
C SER A 79 -4.91 -5.43 -7.69
N TYR A 80 -4.85 -4.64 -6.61
CA TYR A 80 -3.60 -4.07 -6.13
C TYR A 80 -2.80 -5.06 -5.25
N GLN A 81 -3.36 -6.21 -4.90
CA GLN A 81 -2.63 -7.24 -4.19
C GLN A 81 -1.55 -7.83 -5.11
N GLY A 82 -0.30 -7.86 -4.65
CA GLY A 82 0.87 -8.21 -5.46
C GLY A 82 1.58 -7.01 -6.10
N ALA A 83 0.93 -5.84 -6.16
CA ALA A 83 1.58 -4.61 -6.63
C ALA A 83 2.74 -4.18 -5.71
N LYS A 84 3.64 -3.35 -6.22
CA LYS A 84 4.85 -2.94 -5.49
C LYS A 84 4.69 -1.56 -4.88
N ILE A 85 5.22 -1.39 -3.68
CA ILE A 85 5.41 -0.10 -3.04
C ILE A 85 6.91 0.12 -2.88
N VAL A 86 7.40 1.28 -3.30
CA VAL A 86 8.78 1.71 -3.04
C VAL A 86 8.78 2.73 -1.91
N PHE A 87 9.57 2.45 -0.88
CA PHE A 87 9.81 3.38 0.23
C PHE A 87 11.31 3.39 0.56
N ASN A 88 11.92 4.58 0.63
CA ASN A 88 13.36 4.75 0.88
C ASN A 88 14.26 3.85 -0.01
N GLY A 89 13.91 3.74 -1.30
CA GLY A 89 14.65 2.95 -2.28
C GLY A 89 14.50 1.42 -2.16
N ARG A 90 13.66 0.92 -1.25
CA ARG A 90 13.35 -0.51 -1.11
C ARG A 90 11.96 -0.80 -1.65
N GLU A 91 11.83 -1.91 -2.35
CA GLU A 91 10.54 -2.40 -2.85
C GLU A 91 9.91 -3.37 -1.86
N TYR A 92 8.60 -3.23 -1.68
CA TYR A 92 7.76 -4.07 -0.86
C TYR A 92 6.55 -4.52 -1.68
N THR A 93 6.07 -5.73 -1.45
CA THR A 93 4.93 -6.30 -2.16
C THR A 93 3.67 -6.16 -1.30
N ILE A 94 2.59 -5.62 -1.86
CA ILE A 94 1.30 -5.54 -1.16
C ILE A 94 0.74 -6.95 -0.96
N THR A 95 0.54 -7.35 0.29
CA THR A 95 0.00 -8.67 0.66
C THR A 95 -1.41 -8.59 1.21
N THR A 96 -1.78 -7.48 1.85
CA THR A 96 -3.12 -7.30 2.43
C THR A 96 -3.61 -5.87 2.23
N ILE A 97 -4.90 -5.73 1.99
CA ILE A 97 -5.58 -4.45 1.80
C ILE A 97 -6.76 -4.43 2.76
N ASN A 98 -6.68 -3.61 3.80
CA ASN A 98 -7.79 -3.42 4.73
C ASN A 98 -8.40 -2.04 4.51
N ARG A 99 -9.72 -2.00 4.29
CA ARG A 99 -10.51 -0.79 4.07
C ARG A 99 -11.36 -0.50 5.29
N ASP A 100 -11.14 0.66 5.91
CA ASP A 100 -12.01 1.12 6.99
C ASP A 100 -13.00 2.15 6.45
N ILE A 101 -14.26 2.01 6.87
CA ILE A 101 -15.36 2.89 6.47
C ILE A 101 -15.77 3.77 7.64
N GLU A 102 -16.07 5.03 7.36
CA GLU A 102 -16.61 5.94 8.34
C GLU A 102 -17.96 5.46 8.89
N PRO A 103 -18.16 5.51 10.22
CA PRO A 103 -19.47 5.30 10.80
C PRO A 103 -20.50 6.27 10.19
N PHE A 104 -21.68 5.75 9.84
CA PHE A 104 -22.85 6.52 9.39
C PHE A 104 -22.73 7.25 8.04
N SER A 105 -21.57 7.31 7.36
CA SER A 105 -21.41 8.04 6.08
C SER A 105 -21.08 7.14 4.88
N ARG A 106 -20.75 5.86 5.09
CA ARG A 106 -20.26 4.89 4.07
C ARG A 106 -19.02 5.37 3.28
N LYS A 107 -18.41 6.49 3.65
CA LYS A 107 -17.19 7.02 3.02
C LYS A 107 -15.98 6.25 3.51
N VAL A 108 -14.97 6.13 2.66
CA VAL A 108 -13.69 5.53 3.07
C VAL A 108 -13.00 6.42 4.09
N TYR A 109 -12.68 5.84 5.24
CA TYR A 109 -11.95 6.51 6.29
C TYR A 109 -10.43 6.41 6.04
N GLN A 110 -9.94 5.18 5.83
CA GLN A 110 -8.53 4.93 5.53
C GLN A 110 -8.35 3.58 4.83
N TYR A 111 -7.18 3.42 4.23
CA TYR A 111 -6.64 2.13 3.85
C TYR A 111 -5.46 1.77 4.76
N LYS A 112 -5.39 0.50 5.16
CA LYS A 112 -4.23 -0.08 5.83
C LYS A 112 -3.70 -1.24 5.00
N LEU A 113 -2.56 -1.01 4.37
CA LEU A 113 -1.86 -1.98 3.54
C LEU A 113 -0.84 -2.74 4.39
N GLY A 114 -0.80 -4.06 4.26
CA GLY A 114 0.34 -4.87 4.70
C GLY A 114 1.26 -5.15 3.53
N VAL A 115 2.57 -4.98 3.73
CA VAL A 115 3.58 -5.18 2.70
C VAL A 115 4.77 -5.99 3.25
N ILE A 116 5.44 -6.76 2.38
CA ILE A 116 6.60 -7.59 2.71
C ILE A 116 7.73 -7.43 1.70
#